data_AF-A0A147HR44-F1
#
_entry.id   AF-A0A147HR44-F1
#
_cell.length_a   1.000
_cell.length_b   1.000
_cell.length_c   1.000
_cell.angle_alpha   90.00
_cell.angle_beta   90.00
_cell.angle_gamma   90.00
#
_symmetry.space_group_name_H-M   'P 1'
#
loop_
_entity.id
_entity.type
_entity.pdbx_description
1 polymer ?
#
loop_
_entity_poly.entity_id
_entity_poly.type
_entity_poly.pdbx_seq_one_letter_code
_entity_poly.pdbx_strand_id
1 'polypeptide(L)'
;MSIERMNLTRRRFMGNFAFATVALATVVGSWVIWPGWGNAAGGPIKVVIATDLTGPIAYAGNADANVAKMVIKEINAGGGLLGRPLELYIEDTASN
;
A
#
# COMPACT_ATOMS: atom_id res chain seq x y z
N MET A 1 -28.36 -20.76 -0.36
CA MET A 1 -27.37 -19.75 -0.76
C MET A 1 -26.01 -20.43 -0.77
N SER A 2 -25.59 -20.98 -1.91
CA SER A 2 -24.39 -21.80 -2.03
C SER A 2 -23.15 -20.93 -2.24
N ILE A 3 -22.17 -21.05 -1.35
CA ILE A 3 -20.88 -20.35 -1.44
C ILE A 3 -20.01 -21.06 -2.48
N GLU A 4 -19.72 -20.37 -3.58
CA GLU A 4 -18.83 -20.85 -4.64
C GLU A 4 -17.37 -20.81 -4.17
N ARG A 5 -16.73 -21.98 -4.05
CA ARG A 5 -15.30 -22.09 -3.73
C ARG A 5 -14.48 -21.94 -5.01
N MET A 6 -13.72 -20.86 -5.14
CA MET A 6 -12.79 -20.66 -6.25
C MET A 6 -11.63 -21.67 -6.18
N ASN A 7 -11.69 -22.70 -7.02
CA ASN A 7 -10.57 -23.63 -7.22
C ASN A 7 -9.48 -22.98 -8.09
N LEU A 8 -8.39 -22.52 -7.46
CA LEU A 8 -7.20 -22.03 -8.15
C LEU A 8 -6.35 -23.22 -8.65
N THR A 9 -6.43 -23.52 -9.94
CA THR A 9 -5.66 -24.60 -10.57
C THR A 9 -4.23 -24.15 -10.88
N ARG A 10 -3.22 -25.01 -10.70
CA ARG A 10 -1.80 -24.78 -11.05
C ARG A 10 -1.59 -24.21 -12.46
N ARG A 11 -2.49 -24.54 -13.40
CA ARG A 11 -2.52 -24.00 -14.77
C ARG A 11 -2.85 -22.51 -14.85
N ARG A 12 -3.69 -21.98 -13.95
CA ARG A 12 -3.98 -20.54 -13.84
C ARG A 12 -2.80 -19.78 -13.22
N PHE A 13 -2.13 -20.38 -12.23
CA PHE A 13 -0.90 -19.84 -11.63
C PHE A 13 0.24 -19.75 -12.65
N MET A 14 0.46 -20.80 -13.46
CA MET A 14 1.48 -20.80 -14.52
C MET A 14 1.09 -19.99 -15.76
N GLY A 15 -0.20 -19.88 -16.08
CA GLY A 15 -0.70 -19.05 -17.19
C GLY A 15 -0.36 -17.57 -17.00
N ASN A 16 -0.45 -17.06 -15.77
CA ASN A 16 -0.05 -15.68 -15.45
C ASN A 16 1.47 -15.44 -15.60
N PHE A 17 2.31 -16.46 -15.40
CA PHE A 17 3.76 -16.35 -15.59
C PHE A 17 4.17 -16.29 -17.07
N ALA A 18 3.44 -16.95 -17.97
CA ALA A 18 3.76 -16.97 -19.41
C ALA A 18 3.43 -15.65 -20.14
N PHE A 19 2.47 -14.86 -19.63
CA PHE A 19 2.19 -13.53 -20.19
C PHE A 19 3.25 -12.48 -19.85
N ALA A 20 3.94 -12.64 -18.72
CA ALA A 20 4.98 -11.69 -18.28
C ALA A 20 6.22 -11.70 -19.19
N THR A 21 6.62 -12.85 -19.74
CA THR A 21 7.78 -12.96 -20.64
C THR A 21 7.51 -12.40 -22.04
N VAL A 22 6.30 -12.52 -22.57
CA VAL A 22 5.93 -11.95 -23.89
C VAL A 22 5.75 -10.42 -23.81
N ALA A 23 5.26 -9.90 -22.69
CA ALA A 23 5.08 -8.47 -22.49
C ALA A 23 6.40 -7.68 -22.45
N LEU A 24 7.52 -8.31 -22.03
CA LEU A 24 8.84 -7.70 -22.06
C LEU A 24 9.40 -7.53 -23.48
N ALA A 25 8.97 -8.35 -24.44
CA ALA A 25 9.50 -8.35 -25.81
C ALA A 25 8.80 -7.36 -26.77
N THR A 26 7.64 -6.82 -26.41
CA THR A 26 6.75 -6.11 -27.36
C THR A 26 6.60 -4.61 -27.11
N VAL A 27 7.38 -3.99 -26.21
CA VAL A 27 7.37 -2.53 -25.92
C VAL A 27 6.03 -1.99 -25.34
N VAL A 28 4.94 -2.77 -25.36
CA VAL A 28 3.66 -2.45 -24.69
C VAL A 28 3.70 -2.77 -23.17
N GLY A 29 4.84 -3.24 -22.66
CA GLY A 29 5.01 -3.79 -21.31
C GLY A 29 4.95 -2.78 -20.15
N SER A 30 4.83 -1.48 -20.40
CA SER A 30 4.83 -0.46 -19.32
C SER A 30 3.65 -0.56 -18.37
N TRP A 31 2.52 -1.18 -18.76
CA TRP A 31 1.36 -1.41 -17.91
C TRP A 31 1.29 -2.84 -17.33
N VAL A 32 2.19 -3.73 -17.73
CA VAL A 32 2.20 -5.14 -17.32
C VAL A 32 3.14 -5.38 -16.13
N ILE A 33 4.15 -4.53 -15.95
CA ILE A 33 5.03 -4.58 -14.79
C ILE A 33 4.35 -3.83 -13.64
N TRP A 34 3.66 -4.57 -12.76
CA TRP A 34 3.08 -3.99 -11.56
C TRP A 34 4.19 -3.35 -10.70
N PRO A 35 4.06 -2.07 -10.28
CA PRO A 35 5.10 -1.34 -9.55
C PRO A 35 5.60 -2.04 -8.28
N GLY A 36 4.77 -2.92 -7.70
CA GLY A 36 5.09 -3.70 -6.50
C GLY A 36 6.19 -4.74 -6.68
N TRP A 37 6.55 -5.13 -7.92
CA TRP A 37 7.62 -6.12 -8.16
C TRP A 37 9.02 -5.51 -8.25
N GLY A 38 9.15 -4.22 -8.59
CA GLY A 38 10.45 -3.56 -8.78
C GLY A 38 11.10 -3.00 -7.52
N ASN A 39 10.35 -2.87 -6.42
CA ASN A 39 10.75 -2.02 -5.28
C ASN A 39 10.85 -2.76 -3.93
N ALA A 40 10.83 -4.09 -3.94
CA ALA A 40 10.90 -4.92 -2.73
C ALA A 40 12.24 -4.81 -1.95
N ALA A 41 13.29 -4.22 -2.53
CA ALA A 41 14.63 -4.17 -1.95
C ALA A 41 14.76 -3.23 -0.73
N GLY A 42 13.85 -2.28 -0.54
CA GLY A 42 14.00 -1.20 0.46
C GLY A 42 13.18 -1.32 1.75
N GLY A 43 12.32 -2.34 1.89
CA GLY A 43 11.34 -2.41 2.99
C GLY A 43 10.35 -1.23 3.00
N PRO A 44 9.41 -1.18 3.97
CA PRO A 44 8.46 -0.09 4.11
C PRO A 44 9.13 1.27 4.34
N ILE A 45 8.50 2.35 3.89
CA ILE A 45 8.89 3.71 4.23
C ILE A 45 8.18 4.10 5.52
N LYS A 46 8.95 4.36 6.58
CA LYS A 46 8.40 4.78 7.86
C LYS A 46 8.01 6.25 7.81
N VAL A 47 6.78 6.55 8.21
CA VAL A 47 6.23 7.90 8.31
C VAL A 47 5.81 8.11 9.77
N VAL A 48 6.38 9.12 10.42
CA VAL A 48 6.03 9.50 11.79
C VAL A 48 5.27 10.81 11.76
N ILE A 49 4.16 10.89 12.49
CA ILE A 49 3.41 12.12 12.71
C ILE A 49 3.31 12.34 14.21
N ALA A 50 3.82 13.49 14.66
CA ALA A 50 3.62 13.99 16.01
C ALA A 50 2.37 14.89 15.99
N THR A 51 1.35 14.53 16.75
CA THR A 51 0.09 15.28 16.81
C THR A 51 -0.55 15.13 18.18
N ASP A 52 -1.40 16.09 18.55
CA ASP A 52 -2.02 16.12 19.86
C ASP A 52 -3.19 15.13 19.91
N LEU A 53 -2.91 13.91 20.37
CA LEU A 53 -3.95 12.91 20.61
C LEU A 53 -4.62 13.13 21.96
N THR A 54 -3.88 13.72 22.90
CA THR A 54 -4.36 14.19 24.21
C THR A 54 -4.08 15.68 24.41
N GLY A 55 -4.64 16.27 25.48
CA GLY A 55 -4.47 17.69 25.81
C GLY A 55 -5.57 18.62 25.28
N PRO A 56 -5.45 19.94 25.50
CA PRO A 56 -6.49 20.93 25.20
C PRO A 56 -6.93 21.02 23.73
N ILE A 57 -6.03 20.67 22.80
CA ILE A 57 -6.31 20.72 21.35
C ILE A 57 -6.44 19.33 20.72
N ALA A 58 -6.69 18.30 21.54
CA ALA A 58 -6.81 16.91 21.10
C ALA A 58 -7.82 16.67 19.97
N TYR A 59 -8.89 17.47 19.90
CA TYR A 59 -9.90 17.35 18.84
C TYR A 59 -9.29 17.55 17.44
N ALA A 60 -8.33 18.47 17.31
CA ALA A 60 -7.65 18.76 16.06
C ALA A 60 -6.66 17.64 15.72
N GLY A 61 -5.82 17.22 16.69
CA GLY A 61 -4.84 16.17 16.43
C GLY A 61 -5.46 14.80 16.16
N ASN A 62 -6.62 14.49 16.76
CA ASN A 62 -7.38 13.30 16.38
C ASN A 62 -7.91 13.39 14.92
N ALA A 63 -8.31 14.57 14.45
CA ALA A 63 -8.69 14.76 13.05
C ALA A 63 -7.50 14.53 12.10
N ASP A 64 -6.34 15.11 12.43
CA ASP A 64 -5.10 14.93 11.67
C ASP A 64 -4.66 13.46 11.60
N ALA A 65 -4.69 12.76 12.74
CA ALA A 65 -4.38 11.33 12.83
C ALA A 65 -5.31 10.48 11.95
N ASN A 66 -6.60 10.84 11.86
CA ASN A 66 -7.57 10.14 11.02
C ASN A 66 -7.32 10.39 9.53
N VAL A 67 -7.00 11.63 9.14
CA VAL A 67 -6.62 11.97 7.78
C VAL A 67 -5.35 11.23 7.37
N ALA A 68 -4.33 11.20 8.24
CA ALA A 68 -3.09 10.47 7.99
C ALA A 68 -3.33 8.98 7.72
N LYS A 69 -4.16 8.33 8.55
CA LYS A 69 -4.55 6.92 8.35
C LYS A 69 -5.28 6.72 7.02
N MET A 70 -6.19 7.63 6.65
CA MET A 70 -6.95 7.56 5.40
C MET A 70 -6.03 7.67 4.18
N VAL A 71 -5.16 8.69 4.16
CA VAL A 71 -4.27 8.97 3.03
C VAL A 71 -3.23 7.86 2.87
N ILE A 72 -2.64 7.37 3.97
CA ILE A 72 -1.68 6.25 3.90
C ILE A 72 -2.33 4.98 3.38
N LYS A 73 -3.58 4.71 3.79
CA LYS A 73 -4.34 3.57 3.26
C LYS A 73 -4.56 3.71 1.75
N GLU A 74 -4.92 4.90 1.26
CA GLU A 74 -5.11 5.18 -0.16
C GLU A 74 -3.81 5.01 -0.96
N ILE A 75 -2.71 5.59 -0.49
CA ILE A 75 -1.39 5.46 -1.13
C ILE A 75 -0.96 3.99 -1.20
N ASN A 76 -1.10 3.26 -0.10
CA ASN A 76 -0.75 1.84 -0.06
C ASN A 76 -1.65 0.99 -0.97
N ALA A 77 -2.95 1.31 -1.07
CA ALA A 77 -3.85 0.66 -2.01
C ALA A 77 -3.47 0.95 -3.48
N GLY A 78 -2.88 2.12 -3.76
CA GLY A 78 -2.32 2.50 -5.07
C GLY A 78 -0.98 1.87 -5.42
N GLY A 79 -0.43 1.00 -4.57
CA GLY A 79 0.89 0.37 -4.78
C GLY A 79 2.03 0.99 -3.99
N GLY A 80 1.73 1.90 -3.06
CA GLY A 80 2.72 2.55 -2.22
C GLY A 80 3.48 3.67 -2.93
N LEU A 81 4.40 4.30 -2.21
CA LEU A 81 5.24 5.36 -2.76
C LEU A 81 6.47 4.75 -3.42
N LEU A 82 6.64 4.98 -4.73
CA LEU A 82 7.71 4.35 -5.52
C LEU A 82 7.70 2.82 -5.34
N GLY A 83 6.52 2.19 -5.32
CA GLY A 83 6.36 0.75 -5.14
C GLY A 83 6.65 0.22 -3.74
N ARG A 84 6.86 1.09 -2.74
CA ARG A 84 7.12 0.71 -1.34
C ARG A 84 5.93 1.09 -0.46
N PRO A 85 5.45 0.18 0.41
CA PRO A 85 4.38 0.50 1.34
C PRO A 85 4.84 1.54 2.37
N LEU A 86 3.94 2.43 2.76
CA LEU A 86 4.11 3.35 3.88
C LEU A 86 3.71 2.67 5.19
N GLU A 87 4.49 2.88 6.24
CA GLU A 87 4.22 2.42 7.60
C GLU A 87 4.05 3.63 8.53
N LEU A 88 2.83 3.82 9.04
CA LEU A 88 2.47 4.98 9.86
C LEU A 88 2.77 4.73 11.34
N TYR A 89 3.44 5.69 11.95
CA TYR A 89 3.61 5.83 13.39
C TYR A 89 3.01 7.17 13.83
N ILE A 90 2.23 7.15 14.90
CA ILE A 90 1.61 8.35 15.46
C ILE A 90 2.10 8.52 16.88
N GLU A 91 2.70 9.67 17.17
CA GLU A 91 3.19 10.05 18.48
C GLU A 91 2.29 11.14 19.06
N ASP A 92 1.93 11.00 20.35
CA ASP A 92 1.12 11.98 21.06
C ASP A 92 1.99 13.08 21.69
N THR A 93 1.78 14.33 21.27
CA THR A 93 2.48 15.50 21.82
C THR A 93 1.77 16.13 23.02
N ALA A 94 0.56 15.68 23.36
CA ALA A 94 -0.20 16.16 24.52
C ALA A 94 -0.36 17.69 24.61
N SER A 95 -0.24 18.40 23.49
CA SER A 95 -0.22 19.87 23.38
C SER A 95 0.96 20.56 24.11
N ASN A 96 2.17 19.97 24.07
CA ASN A 96 3.38 20.46 24.74
C ASN A 96 4.64 20.37 23.86
#